data_AF-A0A5E4P0D6-F1
#
_entry.id   AF-A0A5E4P0D6-F1
#
_cell.length_a   1.000
_cell.length_b   1.000
_cell.length_c   1.000
_cell.angle_alpha   90.00
_cell.angle_beta   90.00
_cell.angle_gamma   90.00
#
_symmetry.space_group_name_H-M   'P 1'
#
loop_
_entity.id
_entity.type
_entity.pdbx_description
1 polymer ?
#
loop_
_entity_poly.entity_id
_entity_poly.type
_entity_poly.pdbx_seq_one_letter_code
_entity_poly.pdbx_strand_id
1 'polypeptide(L)'
;MDNDVELMRELLLQLEDYQTSPRSVVVISAELEAESLERDSDEVEACLAVLHDFAYIDGPGPDAPGFFLFRKLTQKGARFVRESRDPRAWEKMKRHYAQLRREAEPD
;
A
#
# COMPACT_ATOMS: atom_id res chain seq x y z
N MET A 1 -7.59 3.43 11.21
CA MET A 1 -6.29 4.14 11.09
C MET A 1 -5.10 3.19 11.17
N ASP A 2 -4.78 2.56 12.32
CA ASP A 2 -3.63 1.63 12.37
C ASP A 2 -3.80 0.41 11.45
N ASN A 3 -5.02 -0.13 11.35
CA ASN A 3 -5.37 -1.21 10.43
C ASN A 3 -5.20 -0.81 8.95
N ASP A 4 -5.51 0.45 8.63
CA ASP A 4 -5.46 0.97 7.25
C ASP A 4 -4.00 1.10 6.79
N VAL A 5 -3.11 1.50 7.71
CA VAL A 5 -1.67 1.64 7.43
C VAL A 5 -0.99 0.26 7.30
N GLU A 6 -1.40 -0.72 8.10
CA GLU A 6 -0.91 -2.10 7.95
C GLU A 6 -1.34 -2.70 6.61
N LEU A 7 -2.61 -2.52 6.22
CA LEU A 7 -3.12 -2.94 4.91
C LEU A 7 -2.36 -2.27 3.76
N MET A 8 -2.12 -0.96 3.83
CA MET A 8 -1.30 -0.25 2.84
C MET A 8 0.10 -0.85 2.72
N ARG A 9 0.72 -1.21 3.85
CA ARG A 9 2.05 -1.86 3.87
C ARG A 9 2.00 -3.22 3.19
N GLU A 10 1.04 -4.05 3.53
CA GLU A 10 0.89 -5.40 2.99
C GLU A 10 0.64 -5.38 1.47
N LEU A 11 -0.27 -4.51 1.01
CA LEU A 11 -0.53 -4.32 -0.43
C LEU A 11 0.71 -3.84 -1.18
N LEU A 12 1.43 -2.84 -0.65
CA LEU A 12 2.65 -2.35 -1.31
C LEU A 12 3.74 -3.43 -1.41
N LEU A 13 3.82 -4.34 -0.43
CA LEU A 13 4.74 -5.48 -0.48
C LEU A 13 4.34 -6.47 -1.59
N GLN A 14 3.05 -6.83 -1.69
CA GLN A 14 2.55 -7.71 -2.77
C GLN A 14 2.72 -7.07 -4.16
N LEU A 15 2.35 -5.80 -4.31
CA LEU A 15 2.48 -5.07 -5.58
C LEU A 15 3.94 -4.92 -6.04
N GLU A 16 4.92 -4.98 -5.12
CA GLU A 16 6.33 -5.02 -5.50
C GLU A 16 6.65 -6.27 -6.34
N ASP A 17 6.09 -7.42 -5.97
CA ASP A 17 6.32 -8.70 -6.65
C ASP A 17 5.68 -8.76 -8.04
N TYR A 18 4.65 -7.95 -8.30
CA TYR A 18 4.02 -7.83 -9.63
C TYR A 18 4.78 -6.95 -10.62
N GLN A 19 5.84 -6.25 -10.19
CA GLN A 19 6.65 -5.42 -11.09
C GLN A 19 7.50 -6.27 -12.03
N THR A 20 6.95 -6.57 -13.20
CA THR A 20 7.65 -7.32 -14.25
C THR A 20 8.46 -6.42 -15.18
N SER A 21 7.96 -5.22 -15.50
CA SER A 21 8.63 -4.26 -16.39
C SER A 21 8.05 -2.85 -16.23
N PRO A 22 8.86 -1.77 -16.31
CA PRO A 22 8.40 -0.39 -16.13
C PRO A 22 7.35 0.09 -17.16
N ARG A 23 7.12 -0.67 -18.24
CA ARG A 23 6.18 -0.31 -19.32
C ARG A 23 4.92 -1.17 -19.34
N SER A 24 4.93 -2.30 -18.63
CA SER A 24 3.79 -3.21 -18.60
C SER A 24 2.76 -2.72 -17.60
N VAL A 25 1.49 -2.83 -17.95
CA VAL A 25 0.37 -2.66 -17.02
C VAL A 25 -0.10 -4.05 -16.63
N VAL A 26 -0.30 -4.27 -15.34
CA VAL A 26 -0.83 -5.47 -14.73
C VAL A 26 -2.23 -5.15 -14.20
N VAL A 27 -3.17 -6.06 -14.43
CA VAL A 27 -4.50 -5.99 -13.85
C VAL A 27 -4.45 -6.66 -12.48
N ILE A 28 -4.80 -5.90 -11.45
CA ILE A 28 -4.94 -6.36 -10.06
C ILE A 28 -6.43 -6.58 -9.80
N SER A 29 -6.77 -7.69 -9.16
CA SER A 29 -8.14 -7.98 -8.71
C SER A 29 -8.21 -7.76 -7.21
N ALA A 30 -9.03 -6.81 -6.76
CA ALA A 30 -9.20 -6.52 -5.34
C ALA A 30 -9.69 -7.75 -4.55
N GLU A 31 -10.52 -8.60 -5.16
CA GLU A 31 -10.98 -9.86 -4.56
C GLU A 31 -9.84 -10.84 -4.32
N LEU A 32 -8.94 -11.04 -5.30
CA LEU A 32 -7.80 -11.94 -5.15
C LEU A 32 -6.79 -11.43 -4.12
N GLU A 33 -6.49 -10.13 -4.13
CA GLU A 33 -5.61 -9.52 -3.13
C GLU A 33 -6.23 -9.60 -1.73
N ALA A 34 -7.54 -9.36 -1.61
CA ALA A 34 -8.27 -9.47 -0.35
C ALA A 34 -8.28 -10.89 0.20
N GLU A 35 -8.48 -11.91 -0.64
CA GLU A 35 -8.36 -13.32 -0.25
C GLU A 35 -6.95 -13.62 0.27
N SER A 36 -5.91 -13.17 -0.43
CA SER A 36 -4.52 -13.38 -0.01
C SER A 36 -4.16 -12.66 1.30
N LEU A 37 -4.85 -11.56 1.63
CA LEU A 37 -4.61 -10.75 2.81
C LEU A 37 -5.57 -11.05 3.96
N GLU A 38 -6.53 -11.96 3.77
CA GLU A 38 -7.64 -12.21 4.69
C GLU A 38 -8.42 -10.93 5.05
N ARG A 39 -8.71 -10.10 4.03
CA ARG A 39 -9.39 -8.81 4.15
C ARG A 39 -10.68 -8.75 3.34
N ASP A 40 -11.43 -7.68 3.55
CA ASP A 40 -12.59 -7.33 2.72
C ASP A 40 -12.13 -6.70 1.38
N SER A 41 -12.82 -7.06 0.29
CA SER A 41 -12.46 -6.57 -1.05
C SER A 41 -12.64 -5.06 -1.21
N ASP A 42 -13.67 -4.48 -0.58
CA ASP A 42 -13.96 -3.06 -0.66
C ASP A 42 -12.89 -2.26 0.12
N GLU A 43 -12.40 -2.81 1.24
CA GLU A 43 -11.26 -2.24 1.97
C GLU A 43 -9.98 -2.22 1.11
N VAL A 44 -9.71 -3.30 0.37
CA VAL A 44 -8.56 -3.38 -0.53
C VAL A 44 -8.70 -2.41 -1.71
N GLU A 45 -9.86 -2.34 -2.35
CA GLU A 45 -10.11 -1.43 -3.46
C GLU A 45 -9.94 0.04 -3.02
N ALA A 46 -10.53 0.40 -1.88
CA ALA A 46 -10.35 1.73 -1.29
C ALA A 46 -8.88 2.02 -0.98
N CYS A 47 -8.14 1.03 -0.46
CA CYS A 47 -6.73 1.18 -0.15
C CYS A 47 -5.87 1.38 -1.41
N LEU A 48 -6.14 0.63 -2.49
CA LEU A 48 -5.46 0.81 -3.79
C LEU A 48 -5.69 2.21 -4.36
N ALA A 49 -6.92 2.72 -4.25
CA ALA A 49 -7.24 4.10 -4.65
C ALA A 49 -6.44 5.12 -3.84
N VAL A 50 -6.38 4.97 -2.51
CA VAL A 50 -5.57 5.84 -1.63
C VAL A 50 -4.08 5.78 -1.99
N LEU A 51 -3.52 4.58 -2.20
CA LEU A 51 -2.12 4.41 -2.57
C LEU A 51 -1.78 5.09 -3.91
N HIS A 52 -2.73 5.11 -4.85
CA HIS A 52 -2.58 5.81 -6.13
C HIS A 52 -2.68 7.32 -5.97
N ASP A 53 -3.70 7.81 -5.27
CA ASP A 53 -3.91 9.24 -5.01
C ASP A 53 -2.72 9.89 -4.27
N PHE A 54 -2.11 9.16 -3.33
CA PHE A 54 -0.91 9.62 -2.62
C PHE A 54 0.41 9.29 -3.33
N ALA A 55 0.35 8.84 -4.58
CA ALA A 55 1.48 8.53 -5.44
C ALA A 55 2.49 7.54 -4.82
N TYR A 56 2.00 6.51 -4.12
CA TYR A 56 2.81 5.35 -3.75
C TYR A 56 2.91 4.35 -4.91
N ILE A 57 1.87 4.27 -5.73
CA ILE A 57 1.80 3.43 -6.94
C ILE A 57 1.55 4.29 -8.19
N ASP A 58 2.01 3.82 -9.34
CA ASP A 58 1.79 4.41 -10.66
C ASP A 58 1.07 3.40 -11.56
N GLY A 59 0.19 3.91 -12.41
CA GLY A 59 -0.66 3.12 -13.31
C GLY A 59 -1.90 3.93 -13.74
N PRO A 60 -2.68 3.41 -14.70
CA PRO A 60 -3.94 4.03 -15.09
C PRO A 60 -4.95 4.18 -13.94
N GLY A 61 -4.85 3.34 -12.89
CA GLY A 61 -5.75 3.41 -11.74
C GLY A 61 -6.95 2.45 -11.86
N PRO A 62 -8.09 2.76 -11.24
CA PRO A 62 -9.30 1.94 -11.32
C PRO A 62 -9.76 1.70 -12.78
N ASP A 63 -10.27 0.51 -13.10
CA ASP A 63 -10.76 0.14 -14.45
C ASP A 63 -12.23 -0.28 -14.45
N ALA A 64 -12.52 -1.49 -13.97
CA ALA A 64 -13.87 -1.99 -13.70
C ALA A 64 -14.03 -2.21 -12.18
N PRO A 65 -15.25 -2.31 -11.64
CA PRO A 65 -15.46 -2.58 -10.22
C PRO A 65 -14.65 -3.81 -9.76
N GLY A 66 -13.86 -3.66 -8.69
CA GLY A 66 -12.97 -4.70 -8.18
C GLY A 66 -11.67 -4.91 -8.97
N PHE A 67 -11.36 -4.10 -10.00
CA PHE A 67 -10.15 -4.20 -10.80
C PHE A 67 -9.33 -2.90 -10.84
N PHE A 68 -8.01 -3.04 -10.76
CA PHE A 68 -7.07 -1.93 -10.71
C PHE A 68 -5.91 -2.11 -11.68
N LEU A 69 -5.58 -1.08 -12.46
CA LEU A 69 -4.48 -1.09 -13.41
C LEU A 69 -3.21 -0.52 -12.78
N PHE A 70 -2.30 -1.42 -12.45
CA PHE A 70 -1.01 -1.13 -11.83
C PHE A 70 0.13 -1.20 -12.85
N ARG A 71 1.11 -0.30 -12.76
CA ARG A 71 2.33 -0.36 -13.57
C ARG A 71 3.57 -0.61 -12.71
N LYS A 72 3.74 0.17 -11.65
CA LYS A 72 4.93 0.11 -10.77
C LYS A 72 4.68 0.82 -9.46
N LEU A 73 5.51 0.53 -8.46
CA LEU A 73 5.68 1.44 -7.33
C LEU A 73 6.39 2.72 -7.80
N THR A 74 6.00 3.86 -7.24
CA THR A 74 6.76 5.10 -7.40
C THR A 74 8.04 5.04 -6.57
N GLN A 75 8.92 6.05 -6.70
CA GLN A 75 10.07 6.18 -5.80
C GLN A 75 9.64 6.24 -4.33
N LYS A 76 8.49 6.86 -4.05
CA LYS A 76 7.91 6.96 -2.70
C LYS A 76 7.44 5.58 -2.21
N GLY A 77 6.70 4.83 -3.04
CA GLY A 77 6.26 3.48 -2.72
C GLY A 77 7.41 2.51 -2.47
N ALA A 78 8.38 2.47 -3.38
CA ALA A 78 9.56 1.61 -3.25
C ALA A 78 10.40 1.94 -2.01
N ARG A 79 10.52 3.24 -1.66
CA ARG A 79 11.18 3.65 -0.43
C ARG A 79 10.44 3.14 0.81
N PHE A 80 9.12 3.30 0.84
CA PHE A 80 8.29 2.84 1.95
C PHE A 80 8.43 1.32 2.15
N VAL A 81 8.29 0.54 1.08
CA VAL A 81 8.45 -0.92 1.12
C VAL A 81 9.82 -1.32 1.66
N ARG A 82 10.90 -0.68 1.21
CA ARG A 82 12.25 -0.96 1.70
C ARG A 82 12.40 -0.68 3.20
N GLU A 83 11.77 0.38 3.70
CA GLU A 83 11.83 0.78 5.11
C GLU A 83 10.91 -0.08 6.00
N SER A 84 9.80 -0.60 5.46
CA SER A 84 8.78 -1.36 6.20
C SER A 84 8.90 -2.89 6.08
N ARG A 85 9.79 -3.40 5.23
CA ARG A 85 9.94 -4.85 4.98
C ARG A 85 10.36 -5.63 6.22
N ASP A 86 11.31 -5.10 6.99
CA ASP A 86 11.73 -5.73 8.25
C ASP A 86 10.68 -5.43 9.34
N PRO A 87 10.03 -6.46 9.92
CA PRO A 87 9.06 -6.27 10.99
C PRO A 87 9.60 -5.45 12.17
N ARG A 88 10.89 -5.58 12.52
CA ARG A 88 11.49 -4.80 13.61
C ARG A 88 11.67 -3.33 13.23
N ALA A 89 12.03 -3.06 11.97
CA ALA A 89 12.11 -1.70 11.44
C ALA A 89 10.72 -1.06 11.39
N TRP A 90 9.71 -1.84 10.97
CA TRP A 90 8.32 -1.40 10.95
C TRP A 90 7.80 -1.01 12.34
N GLU A 91 7.99 -1.87 13.34
CA GLU A 91 7.62 -1.55 14.73
C GLU A 91 8.34 -0.29 15.25
N LYS A 92 9.61 -0.09 14.85
CA LYS A 92 10.35 1.13 15.20
C LYS A 92 9.74 2.37 14.54
N MET A 93 9.33 2.28 13.27
CA MET A 93 8.65 3.37 12.56
C MET A 93 7.31 3.71 13.21
N LYS A 94 6.48 2.71 13.53
CA LYS A 94 5.20 2.92 14.22
C LYS A 94 5.38 3.63 15.56
N ARG A 95 6.35 3.19 16.37
CA ARG A 95 6.68 3.85 17.66
C ARG A 95 7.14 5.30 17.47
N HIS A 96 7.99 5.56 16.50
CA HIS A 96 8.48 6.91 16.23
C HIS A 96 7.34 7.85 15.80
N TYR A 97 6.45 7.39 14.92
CA TYR A 97 5.29 8.16 14.51
C TYR A 97 4.32 8.41 15.67
N ALA A 98 4.05 7.39 16.49
CA ALA A 98 3.22 7.52 17.69
C ALA A 98 3.80 8.51 18.71
N GLN A 99 5.13 8.65 18.78
CA GLN A 99 5.80 9.65 19.61
C GLN A 99 5.61 11.06 19.04
N LEU A 100 5.93 11.26 17.75
CA LEU A 100 5.77 12.56 17.07
C LEU A 100 4.34 13.09 17.18
N ARG A 101 3.34 12.20 17.05
CA ARG A 101 1.93 12.57 17.20
C ARG A 101 1.61 13.12 18.59
N ARG A 102 2.11 12.49 19.65
CA ARG A 102 1.91 12.97 21.03
C ARG A 102 2.60 14.32 21.29
N GLU A 103 3.72 14.57 20.62
CA GLU A 103 4.44 15.84 20.73
C GLU A 103 3.75 16.98 19.96
N ALA A 104 2.99 16.66 18.90
CA ALA A 104 2.24 17.63 18.09
C ALA A 104 0.85 17.99 18.66
N GLU A 105 0.28 17.12 19.51
CA GLU A 105 -0.96 17.34 20.27
C GLU A 105 -0.64 17.36 21.78
N PRO A 106 0.06 18.38 22.32
CA PRO A 106 0.16 18.52 23.77
C PRO A 106 -1.23 18.88 24.30
N ASP A 107 -1.68 18.15 25.33
CA ASP A 107 -2.97 18.38 26.03
C ASP A 107 -3.29 19.87 26.29
#